data_AF-A0A9E8NH57-F1
#
_entry.id   AF-A0A9E8NH57-F1
#
_cell.length_a   1.000
_cell.length_b   1.000
_cell.length_c   1.000
_cell.angle_alpha   90.00
_cell.angle_beta   90.00
_cell.angle_gamma   90.00
#
_symmetry.space_group_name_H-M   'P 1'
#
loop_
_entity.id
_entity.type
_entity.pdbx_description
1 polymer ?
#
loop_
_entity_poly.entity_id
_entity_poly.type
_entity_poly.pdbx_seq_one_letter_code
_entity_poly.pdbx_strand_id
1 'polypeptide(L)'
;MYSLPLMLAYAICTGVVNDTLQTPQTKFASVADKTPVKRHAGYFFALRTVPLSQEQYVFSADQLKKGIYIQGDKSVVVGHTMTVRTSKGFDMYFSGSDYNVVLAIKEARRVDDATISYKGTMSVQHGAEKQRFAVHGFQQD
;
A
#
# COMPACT_ATOMS: atom_id res chain seq x y z
N MET A 1 -73.82 8.69 -34.00
CA MET A 1 -73.68 7.33 -33.43
C MET A 1 -72.63 6.61 -34.25
N TYR A 2 -71.46 6.38 -33.68
CA TYR A 2 -70.29 5.83 -34.40
C TYR A 2 -70.29 4.30 -34.30
N SER A 3 -70.12 3.66 -35.46
CA SER A 3 -69.99 2.22 -35.65
C SER A 3 -68.49 1.83 -35.64
N LEU A 4 -68.16 0.76 -34.91
CA LEU A 4 -66.84 0.14 -34.82
C LEU A 4 -66.38 -0.46 -36.16
N PRO A 5 -65.07 -0.62 -36.36
CA PRO A 5 -64.47 -1.96 -36.34
C PRO A 5 -63.18 -2.00 -35.48
N LEU A 6 -62.96 -2.99 -34.62
CA LEU A 6 -62.65 -4.41 -34.83
C LEU A 6 -61.20 -4.67 -35.29
N MET A 7 -60.51 -5.46 -34.44
CA MET A 7 -59.39 -6.38 -34.69
C MET A 7 -57.95 -5.86 -34.74
N LEU A 8 -57.36 -5.98 -33.54
CA LEU A 8 -56.05 -6.53 -33.20
C LEU A 8 -55.47 -7.55 -34.21
N ALA A 9 -54.22 -7.35 -34.62
CA ALA A 9 -53.06 -8.28 -34.65
C ALA A 9 -52.00 -7.71 -35.63
N TYR A 10 -50.69 -7.95 -35.61
CA TYR A 10 -49.81 -9.00 -35.10
C TYR A 10 -48.36 -8.43 -35.01
N ALA A 11 -47.49 -9.17 -34.30
CA ALA A 11 -46.06 -9.34 -34.59
C ALA A 11 -45.03 -8.25 -34.20
N ILE A 12 -44.48 -8.44 -33.00
CA ILE A 12 -43.05 -8.61 -32.67
C ILE A 12 -42.04 -8.15 -33.75
N CYS A 13 -41.32 -7.08 -33.46
CA CYS A 13 -39.92 -6.92 -33.89
C CYS A 13 -39.04 -6.61 -32.67
N THR A 14 -38.14 -7.53 -32.44
CA THR A 14 -37.04 -7.53 -31.48
C THR A 14 -36.10 -6.34 -31.69
N GLY A 15 -35.78 -5.63 -30.61
CA GLY A 15 -34.66 -4.70 -30.53
C GLY A 15 -34.10 -4.73 -29.12
N VAL A 16 -33.14 -5.62 -28.88
CA VAL A 16 -32.37 -5.73 -27.64
C VAL A 16 -31.56 -4.44 -27.47
N VAL A 17 -31.93 -3.62 -26.49
CA VAL A 17 -31.00 -2.72 -25.81
C VAL A 17 -30.41 -3.53 -24.66
N ASN A 18 -29.15 -3.92 -24.79
CA ASN A 18 -28.30 -4.16 -23.65
C ASN A 18 -26.92 -3.61 -23.97
N ASP A 19 -26.67 -2.45 -23.36
CA ASP A 19 -25.40 -1.75 -23.32
C ASP A 19 -24.27 -2.72 -23.01
N THR A 20 -23.35 -2.81 -23.96
CA THR A 20 -22.07 -3.46 -23.74
C THR A 20 -21.23 -2.49 -22.90
N LEU A 21 -21.01 -2.89 -21.65
CA LEU A 21 -19.81 -2.67 -20.85
C LEU A 21 -18.71 -1.84 -21.54
N GLN A 22 -18.38 -0.67 -20.98
CA GLN A 22 -17.02 -0.12 -21.04
C GLN A 22 -16.82 0.92 -19.93
N THR A 23 -16.54 0.43 -18.73
CA THR A 23 -15.91 1.20 -17.66
C THR A 23 -14.54 1.68 -18.15
N PRO A 24 -14.14 2.96 -17.96
CA PRO A 24 -12.84 3.43 -18.37
C PRO A 24 -11.75 2.67 -17.59
N GLN A 25 -11.00 1.84 -18.29
CA GLN A 25 -9.74 1.28 -17.78
C GLN A 25 -8.76 2.43 -17.65
N THR A 26 -8.59 2.95 -16.43
CA THR A 26 -7.42 3.73 -16.05
C THR A 26 -6.20 2.82 -16.22
N LYS A 27 -5.56 2.92 -17.38
CA LYS A 27 -4.26 2.32 -17.67
C LYS A 27 -3.26 2.89 -16.68
N PHE A 28 -2.85 2.08 -15.70
CA PHE A 28 -1.63 2.33 -14.95
C PHE A 28 -0.48 2.28 -15.94
N ALA A 29 0.15 3.44 -16.18
CA ALA A 29 1.36 3.54 -16.95
C ALA A 29 2.44 2.67 -16.28
N SER A 30 2.77 1.55 -16.92
CA SER A 30 4.00 0.81 -16.68
C SER A 30 5.14 1.67 -17.18
N VAL A 31 5.85 2.32 -16.26
CA VAL A 31 7.15 2.96 -16.55
C VAL A 31 8.24 1.96 -16.20
N ALA A 32 8.74 1.37 -17.27
CA ALA A 32 10.07 0.86 -17.57
C ALA A 32 11.17 0.90 -16.48
N ASP A 33 11.93 -0.20 -16.50
CA ASP A 33 13.34 -0.36 -16.16
C ASP A 33 13.84 0.21 -14.83
N LYS A 34 14.04 -0.69 -13.87
CA LYS A 34 15.19 -0.60 -12.97
C LYS A 34 15.94 -1.91 -13.02
N THR A 35 17.14 -1.84 -13.63
CA THR A 35 18.32 -2.66 -13.33
C THR A 35 18.26 -3.28 -11.94
N PRO A 36 18.69 -4.54 -11.74
CA PRO A 36 18.61 -5.21 -10.44
C PRO A 36 19.26 -4.33 -9.37
N VAL A 37 18.40 -3.70 -8.56
CA VAL A 37 18.82 -2.86 -7.45
C VAL A 37 19.58 -3.80 -6.53
N LYS A 38 20.90 -3.59 -6.39
CA LYS A 38 21.65 -4.20 -5.29
C LYS A 38 20.84 -3.90 -4.04
N ARG A 39 20.26 -4.93 -3.43
CA ARG A 39 19.38 -4.72 -2.28
C ARG A 39 20.20 -4.02 -1.22
N HIS A 40 19.90 -2.75 -1.01
CA HIS A 40 20.59 -1.95 -0.03
C HIS A 40 20.18 -2.50 1.33
N ALA A 41 21.16 -2.81 2.16
CA ALA A 41 20.88 -3.23 3.52
C ALA A 41 20.09 -2.14 4.26
N GLY A 42 19.17 -2.57 5.11
CA GLY A 42 18.19 -1.69 5.72
C GLY A 42 16.85 -2.37 5.96
N TYR A 43 15.85 -1.53 6.24
CA TYR A 43 14.49 -1.90 6.58
C TYR A 43 13.53 -1.46 5.47
N PHE A 44 12.62 -2.34 5.07
CA PHE A 44 11.65 -2.07 4.02
C PHE A 44 10.27 -2.54 4.44
N PHE A 45 9.28 -1.64 4.43
CA PHE A 45 7.92 -1.94 4.88
C PHE A 45 6.89 -1.50 3.84
N ALA A 46 6.02 -2.42 3.47
CA ALA A 46 4.85 -2.17 2.63
C ALA A 46 3.57 -2.28 3.47
N LEU A 47 2.46 -1.78 2.92
CA LEU A 47 1.14 -2.11 3.46
C LEU A 47 0.92 -3.61 3.39
N ARG A 48 0.24 -4.18 4.39
CA ARG A 48 -0.02 -5.63 4.45
C ARG A 48 -0.76 -6.17 3.21
N THR A 49 -1.54 -5.32 2.54
CA THR A 49 -2.29 -5.66 1.32
C THR A 49 -1.42 -5.69 0.06
N VAL A 50 -0.19 -5.17 0.13
CA VAL A 50 0.71 -5.02 -1.01
C VAL A 50 1.80 -6.09 -0.93
N PRO A 51 1.91 -7.00 -1.91
CA PRO A 51 2.99 -8.00 -1.93
C PRO A 51 4.38 -7.35 -1.95
N LEU A 52 5.31 -7.86 -1.14
CA LEU A 52 6.67 -7.31 -1.05
C LEU A 52 7.44 -7.39 -2.38
N SER A 53 7.07 -8.33 -3.27
CA SER A 53 7.63 -8.47 -4.62
C SER A 53 7.30 -7.31 -5.56
N GLN A 54 6.35 -6.45 -5.20
CA GLN A 54 6.00 -5.25 -5.97
C GLN A 54 6.85 -4.04 -5.59
N GLU A 55 7.69 -4.15 -4.56
CA GLU A 55 8.61 -3.09 -4.10
C GLU A 55 7.94 -1.72 -3.81
N GLN A 56 6.63 -1.74 -3.56
CA GLN A 56 5.84 -0.56 -3.19
C GLN A 56 5.88 -0.35 -1.67
N TYR A 57 7.02 0.14 -1.19
CA TYR A 57 7.22 0.41 0.23
C TYR A 57 6.60 1.74 0.63
N VAL A 58 5.91 1.75 1.78
CA VAL A 58 5.42 2.99 2.42
C VAL A 58 6.43 3.55 3.41
N PHE A 59 7.41 2.75 3.80
CA PHE A 59 8.52 3.17 4.63
C PHE A 59 9.77 2.36 4.31
N SER A 60 10.92 3.04 4.28
CA SER A 60 12.23 2.40 4.23
C SER A 60 13.19 3.10 5.17
N ALA A 61 14.21 2.41 5.66
CA ALA A 61 15.31 3.02 6.39
C ALA A 61 16.63 2.32 6.04
N ASP A 62 17.70 3.09 5.84
CA ASP A 62 19.02 2.53 5.57
C ASP A 62 19.67 1.91 6.83
N GLN A 63 20.88 1.35 6.69
CA GLN A 63 21.65 0.80 7.82
C GLN A 63 21.96 1.84 8.91
N LEU A 64 22.05 3.13 8.55
CA LEU A 64 22.23 4.24 9.48
C LEU A 64 20.90 4.69 10.11
N LYS A 65 19.81 4.00 9.79
CA LYS A 65 18.44 4.25 10.21
C LYS A 65 17.94 5.65 9.86
N LYS A 66 18.42 6.20 8.73
CA LYS A 66 17.76 7.32 8.07
C LYS A 66 16.56 6.79 7.31
N GLY A 67 15.36 7.17 7.75
CA GLY A 67 14.09 6.71 7.23
C GLY A 67 13.52 7.61 6.13
N ILE A 68 12.77 7.01 5.22
CA ILE A 68 11.93 7.67 4.23
C ILE A 68 10.52 7.10 4.38
N TYR A 69 9.57 7.96 4.74
CA TYR A 69 8.13 7.68 4.72
C TYR A 69 7.53 8.21 3.41
N ILE A 70 6.69 7.41 2.75
CA ILE A 70 6.04 7.77 1.48
C ILE A 70 4.55 7.95 1.71
N GLN A 71 4.02 9.12 1.35
CA GLN A 71 2.61 9.48 1.43
C GLN A 71 2.15 10.04 0.07
N GLY A 72 1.51 9.20 -0.75
CA GLY A 72 1.22 9.55 -2.15
C GLY A 72 2.52 9.84 -2.90
N ASP A 73 2.60 11.01 -3.54
CA ASP A 73 3.80 11.43 -4.28
C ASP A 73 4.86 12.13 -3.39
N LYS A 74 4.60 12.25 -2.08
CA LYS A 74 5.51 12.93 -1.14
C LYS A 74 6.40 11.93 -0.43
N SER A 75 7.68 12.26 -0.35
CA SER A 75 8.68 11.57 0.48
C SER A 75 9.06 12.45 1.66
N VAL A 76 8.96 11.90 2.86
CA VAL A 76 9.32 12.57 4.12
C VAL A 76 10.53 11.88 4.70
N VAL A 77 11.60 12.66 4.90
CA VAL A 77 12.81 12.17 5.56
C VAL A 77 12.61 12.23 7.07
N VAL A 78 12.85 11.11 7.74
CA VAL A 78 12.80 10.98 9.20
C VAL A 78 14.08 10.33 9.71
N GLY A 79 14.54 10.71 10.89
CA GLY A 79 15.69 10.10 11.55
C GLY A 79 15.22 9.15 12.65
N HIS A 80 15.89 8.01 12.81
CA HIS A 80 15.68 7.15 13.97
C HIS A 80 15.97 7.91 15.26
N THR A 81 15.07 7.77 16.23
CA THR A 81 15.21 8.40 17.54
C THR A 81 15.47 7.36 18.62
N MET A 82 14.70 6.28 18.65
CA MET A 82 14.88 5.22 19.63
C MET A 82 14.25 3.89 19.20
N THR A 83 14.66 2.82 19.88
CA THR A 83 14.00 1.51 19.80
C THR A 83 13.65 1.06 21.20
N VAL A 84 12.37 0.75 21.43
CA VAL A 84 11.88 0.26 22.72
C VAL A 84 11.52 -1.21 22.56
N ARG A 85 12.16 -2.08 23.34
CA ARG A 85 11.81 -3.52 23.36
C ARG A 85 10.65 -3.75 24.32
N THR A 86 9.74 -4.64 23.94
CA THR A 86 8.60 -5.05 24.76
C THR A 86 8.59 -6.58 24.88
N SER A 87 7.75 -7.12 25.77
CA SER A 87 7.59 -8.57 25.89
C SER A 87 7.01 -9.23 24.63
N LYS A 88 6.41 -8.45 23.72
CA LYS A 88 5.73 -8.95 22.51
C LYS A 88 6.43 -8.54 21.21
N GLY A 89 7.61 -7.92 21.27
CA GLY A 89 8.33 -7.41 20.10
C GLY A 89 9.10 -6.13 20.40
N PHE A 90 9.11 -5.19 19.46
CA PHE A 90 9.80 -3.91 19.65
C PHE A 90 9.20 -2.81 18.78
N ASP A 91 9.32 -1.58 19.28
CA ASP A 91 8.86 -0.38 18.61
C ASP A 91 10.06 0.44 18.17
N MET A 92 10.13 0.80 16.89
CA MET A 92 11.13 1.72 16.36
C MET A 92 10.49 3.07 16.10
N TYR A 93 11.11 4.12 16.60
CA TYR A 93 10.64 5.49 16.51
C TYR A 93 11.52 6.28 15.56
N PHE A 94 10.88 7.05 14.69
CA PHE A 94 11.51 7.95 13.75
C PHE A 94 10.80 9.30 13.79
N SER A 95 11.56 10.39 13.71
CA SER A 95 11.02 11.75 13.73
C SER A 95 11.74 12.62 12.70
N GLY A 96 11.02 13.55 12.09
CA GLY A 96 11.60 14.50 11.13
C GLY A 96 10.57 15.55 10.73
N SER A 97 11.02 16.81 10.62
CA SER A 97 10.12 17.97 10.41
C SER A 97 8.97 17.98 11.42
N ASP A 98 7.74 17.76 10.95
CA ASP A 98 6.47 17.69 11.67
C ASP A 98 5.87 16.27 11.69
N TYR A 99 6.66 15.27 11.27
CA TYR A 99 6.27 13.87 11.21
C TYR A 99 6.91 13.04 12.33
N ASN A 100 6.13 12.13 12.89
CA ASN A 100 6.59 11.03 13.73
C ASN A 100 6.09 9.71 13.14
N VAL A 101 6.99 8.75 12.96
CA VAL A 101 6.71 7.41 12.47
C VAL A 101 7.09 6.40 13.54
N VAL A 102 6.17 5.51 13.89
CA VAL A 102 6.41 4.42 14.83
C VAL A 102 6.13 3.09 14.14
N LEU A 103 7.15 2.25 14.05
CA LEU A 103 7.04 0.87 13.58
C LEU A 103 6.96 -0.06 14.79
N ALA A 104 5.75 -0.53 15.10
CA ALA A 104 5.51 -1.49 16.17
C ALA A 104 5.54 -2.92 15.62
N ILE A 105 6.66 -3.60 15.81
CA ILE A 105 6.93 -4.95 15.30
C ILE A 105 6.46 -5.99 16.30
N LYS A 106 5.61 -6.91 15.85
CA LYS A 106 5.03 -7.99 16.68
C LYS A 106 5.55 -9.38 16.32
N GLU A 107 5.90 -9.57 15.05
CA GLU A 107 6.49 -10.81 14.56
C GLU A 107 7.79 -10.48 13.86
N ALA A 108 8.84 -11.22 14.21
CA ALA A 108 10.14 -11.21 13.55
C ALA A 108 10.53 -12.65 13.27
N ARG A 109 10.71 -13.01 12.00
CA ARG A 109 11.09 -14.35 11.58
C ARG A 109 12.26 -14.28 10.60
N ARG A 110 13.38 -14.90 10.97
CA ARG A 110 14.51 -15.11 10.07
C ARG A 110 14.06 -16.00 8.90
N VAL A 111 14.26 -15.53 7.67
CA VAL A 111 13.88 -16.23 6.44
C VAL A 111 15.09 -16.98 5.87
N ASP A 112 16.25 -16.34 5.92
CA ASP A 112 17.56 -16.88 5.56
C ASP A 112 18.64 -16.18 6.43
N ASP A 113 19.91 -16.44 6.17
CA ASP A 113 21.02 -15.90 6.97
C ASP A 113 21.16 -14.37 6.90
N ALA A 114 20.60 -13.73 5.88
CA ALA A 114 20.73 -12.29 5.63
C ALA A 114 19.41 -11.51 5.79
N THR A 115 18.28 -12.21 5.92
CA THR A 115 16.94 -11.59 5.85
C THR A 115 16.08 -11.93 7.06
N ILE A 116 15.56 -10.90 7.72
CA ILE A 116 14.54 -11.03 8.76
C ILE A 116 13.22 -10.45 8.25
N SER A 117 12.19 -11.28 8.17
CA SER A 117 10.82 -10.82 7.89
C SER A 117 10.15 -10.24 9.14
N TYR A 118 9.35 -9.20 8.94
CA TYR A 118 8.60 -8.52 10.00
C TYR A 118 7.13 -8.39 9.69
N LYS A 119 6.30 -8.45 10.74
CA LYS A 119 4.90 -7.99 10.70
C LYS A 119 4.59 -7.11 11.90
N GLY A 120 3.76 -6.11 11.66
CA GLY A 120 3.46 -5.13 12.70
C GLY A 120 2.46 -4.07 12.26
N THR A 121 2.52 -2.93 12.94
CA THR A 121 1.77 -1.74 12.56
C THR A 121 2.69 -0.55 12.44
N MET A 122 2.44 0.30 11.44
CA MET A 122 3.07 1.61 11.31
C MET A 122 2.07 2.67 11.75
N SER A 123 2.47 3.53 12.68
CA SER A 123 1.71 4.74 13.02
C SER A 123 2.45 5.96 12.53
N VAL A 124 1.75 6.86 11.87
CA VAL A 124 2.29 8.13 11.38
C VAL A 124 1.49 9.26 12.01
N GLN A 125 2.19 10.22 12.59
CA GLN A 125 1.60 11.44 13.11
C GLN A 125 2.18 12.62 12.33
N HIS A 126 1.32 13.51 11.86
CA HIS A 126 1.66 14.77 11.20
C HIS A 126 0.91 15.90 11.91
N GLY A 127 1.61 16.66 12.75
CA GLY A 127 0.96 17.59 13.67
C GLY A 127 -0.10 16.92 14.57
N ALA A 128 -1.37 17.33 14.41
CA ALA A 128 -2.51 16.76 15.14
C ALA A 128 -3.10 15.52 14.46
N GLU A 129 -2.78 15.26 13.20
CA GLU A 129 -3.31 14.14 12.44
C GLU A 129 -2.54 12.86 12.78
N LYS A 130 -3.27 11.75 12.93
CA LYS A 130 -2.67 10.44 13.22
C LYS A 130 -3.30 9.36 12.37
N GLN A 131 -2.45 8.57 11.72
CA GLN A 131 -2.83 7.44 10.88
C GLN A 131 -2.14 6.16 11.36
N ARG A 132 -2.77 5.01 11.11
CA ARG A 132 -2.23 3.70 11.48
C ARG A 132 -2.49 2.70 10.37
N PHE A 133 -1.45 1.95 10.03
CA PHE A 133 -1.43 0.98 8.95
C PHE A 133 -0.98 -0.38 9.47
N ALA A 134 -1.58 -1.45 8.98
CA ALA A 134 -1.00 -2.78 9.11
C ALA A 134 0.10 -2.93 8.05
N VAL A 135 1.30 -3.30 8.49
CA VAL A 135 2.48 -3.39 7.62
C VAL A 135 3.18 -4.73 7.77
N HIS A 136 3.90 -5.09 6.72
CA HIS A 136 4.84 -6.19 6.69
C HIS A 136 6.08 -5.75 5.92
N GLY A 137 7.19 -6.40 6.19
CA GLY A 137 8.47 -5.93 5.68
C GLY A 137 9.59 -6.90 5.94
N PHE A 138 10.80 -6.45 5.64
CA PHE A 138 12.01 -7.18 5.95
C PHE A 138 13.14 -6.22 6.32
N GLN A 139 14.07 -6.74 7.12
CA GLN A 139 15.43 -6.23 7.21
C GLN A 139 16.34 -7.12 6.38
N GLN A 140 17.23 -6.48 5.64
CA GLN A 140 18.34 -7.13 4.97
C GLN A 140 19.66 -6.55 5.50
N ASP A 141 20.58 -7.43 5.87
CA ASP A 141 21.91 -7.06 6.39
C ASP A 141 22.95 -6.84 5.28
#